data_AF-A0A914PL28-F1
#
_entry.id   AF-A0A914PL28-F1
#
_cell.length_a   1.000
_cell.length_b   1.000
_cell.length_c   1.000
_cell.angle_alpha   90.00
_cell.angle_beta   90.00
_cell.angle_gamma   90.00
#
_symmetry.space_group_name_H-M   'P 1'
#
loop_
_entity.id
_entity.type
_entity.pdbx_description
1 polymer ?
#
loop_
_entity_poly.entity_id
_entity_poly.type
_entity_poly.pdbx_seq_one_letter_code
_entity_poly.pdbx_strand_id
1 'polypeptide(L)'
;MMVAEINGKPSYYPIECLTVAPGQKAKISNLAPENLKLYKECTNIKNFQRFEEIENVPSVFKLLKDPFCRKLQLSMEESPIHVKAKIFSPPKLEYKNKKVSPDSLGKWKISSIVTKYFDPSSCEKWKAVLLDSPKIGFNTFTKFLDYYHKTATLHGLELKLESFGEQFIFPATKIPANVDKIYEMFQNAKANSVEFILFGCDETDEDIYCKFVDSFNGTG
;
A
#
# COMPACT_ATOMS: atom_id res chain seq x y z
N MET A 1 9.60 10.44 39.82
CA MET A 1 10.19 11.75 39.47
C MET A 1 10.33 11.83 37.97
N MET A 2 9.72 12.83 37.33
CA MET A 2 9.83 13.07 35.89
C MET A 2 10.87 14.18 35.65
N VAL A 3 11.67 14.03 34.60
CA VAL A 3 12.62 15.06 34.16
C VAL A 3 12.07 15.71 32.91
N ALA A 4 11.95 17.03 32.92
CA ALA A 4 11.59 17.82 31.76
C ALA A 4 12.66 18.88 31.51
N GLU A 5 12.98 19.11 30.23
CA GLU A 5 13.91 20.17 29.84
C GLU A 5 13.12 21.45 29.59
N ILE A 6 13.42 22.50 30.36
CA ILE A 6 12.81 23.82 30.21
C ILE A 6 13.94 24.80 29.97
N ASN A 7 13.94 25.45 28.80
CA ASN A 7 14.96 26.42 28.39
C ASN A 7 16.40 25.87 28.50
N GLY A 8 16.64 24.63 28.09
CA GLY A 8 17.97 24.02 28.09
C GLY A 8 18.46 23.53 29.46
N LYS A 9 17.60 23.52 30.49
CA LYS A 9 17.96 23.07 31.84
C LYS A 9 17.05 21.92 32.29
N PRO A 10 17.62 20.88 32.94
CA PRO A 10 16.83 19.80 33.50
C PRO A 10 16.09 20.29 34.75
N SER A 11 14.76 20.12 34.73
CA SER A 11 13.88 20.39 35.86
C SER A 11 13.23 19.09 36.33
N TYR A 12 13.20 18.89 37.65
CA TYR A 12 12.73 17.66 38.27
C TYR A 12 11.38 17.90 38.96
N TYR A 13 10.40 17.07 38.63
CA TYR A 13 9.05 17.19 39.15
C TYR A 13 8.58 15.87 39.79
N PRO A 14 7.95 15.90 40.98
CA PRO A 14 7.18 14.77 41.49
C PRO A 14 6.04 14.44 40.53
N ILE A 15 5.87 13.16 40.20
CA ILE A 15 4.87 12.75 39.18
C ILE A 15 3.46 13.00 39.70
N GLU A 16 3.28 12.90 41.01
CA GLU A 16 2.05 13.15 41.76
C GLU A 16 1.56 14.59 41.63
N CYS A 17 2.45 15.52 41.30
CA CYS A 17 2.14 16.95 41.11
C CYS A 17 1.93 17.34 39.64
N LEU A 18 1.99 16.37 38.71
CA LEU A 18 1.87 16.63 37.28
C LEU A 18 0.55 16.10 36.72
N THR A 19 -0.01 16.84 35.77
CA THR A 19 -1.16 16.41 34.98
C THR A 19 -0.90 16.74 33.52
N VAL A 20 -1.31 15.86 32.60
CA VAL A 20 -1.20 16.13 31.17
C VAL A 20 -2.14 17.30 30.83
N ALA A 21 -1.60 18.33 30.16
CA ALA A 21 -2.40 19.46 29.75
C ALA A 21 -3.50 19.01 28.76
N PRO A 22 -4.76 19.40 28.96
CA PRO A 22 -5.85 19.00 28.06
C PRO A 22 -5.64 19.61 26.66
N GLY A 23 -6.13 18.91 25.63
CA GLY A 23 -6.11 19.39 24.24
C GLY A 23 -4.81 19.15 23.48
N GLN A 24 -3.86 18.42 24.05
CA GLN A 24 -2.66 17.98 23.32
C GLN A 24 -3.02 16.94 22.25
N LYS A 25 -2.60 17.16 21.00
CA LYS A 25 -2.81 16.19 19.92
C LYS A 25 -1.85 15.01 20.06
N ALA A 26 -2.40 13.80 20.17
CA ALA A 26 -1.60 12.58 20.09
C ALA A 26 -1.20 12.27 18.64
N LYS A 27 0.03 11.79 18.43
CA LYS A 27 0.43 11.21 17.14
C LYS A 27 -0.15 9.81 17.03
N ILE A 28 -0.76 9.50 15.88
CA ILE A 28 -1.42 8.19 15.63
C ILE A 28 -0.42 7.02 15.80
N SER A 29 0.85 7.22 15.44
CA SER A 29 1.94 6.24 15.61
C SER A 29 2.17 5.82 17.07
N ASN A 30 1.70 6.61 18.03
CA ASN A 30 1.91 6.39 19.46
C ASN A 30 0.64 5.89 20.16
N LEU A 31 -0.44 5.63 19.40
CA LEU A 31 -1.67 5.11 19.95
C LEU A 31 -1.57 3.59 20.12
N ALA A 32 -1.94 3.10 21.30
CA ALA A 32 -2.10 1.67 21.53
C ALA A 32 -3.13 1.06 20.56
N PRO A 33 -3.03 -0.24 20.20
CA PRO A 33 -3.92 -0.89 19.24
C PRO A 33 -5.43 -0.77 19.57
N GLU A 34 -5.76 -0.66 20.85
CA GLU A 34 -7.12 -0.41 21.34
C GLU A 34 -7.67 0.98 20.96
N ASN A 35 -6.81 2.00 20.89
CA ASN A 35 -7.17 3.36 20.48
C ASN A 35 -7.28 3.50 18.94
N LEU A 36 -6.76 2.53 18.17
CA LEU A 36 -7.05 2.44 16.73
C LEU A 36 -8.53 2.11 16.47
N LYS A 37 -9.25 1.54 17.43
CA LYS A 37 -10.70 1.30 17.29
C LYS A 37 -11.48 2.61 17.18
N LEU A 38 -11.16 3.59 18.03
CA LEU A 38 -11.75 4.93 17.95
C LEU A 38 -11.47 5.59 16.60
N TYR A 39 -10.22 5.49 16.11
CA TYR A 39 -9.88 5.97 14.77
C TYR A 39 -10.74 5.29 13.70
N LYS A 40 -10.87 3.95 13.74
CA LYS A 40 -11.70 3.18 12.81
C LYS A 40 -13.16 3.62 12.87
N GLU A 41 -13.72 3.84 14.07
CA GLU A 41 -15.08 4.32 14.28
C GLU A 41 -15.29 5.70 13.65
N CYS A 42 -14.37 6.64 13.86
CA CYS A 42 -14.43 7.96 13.23
C CYS A 42 -14.27 7.91 11.70
N THR A 43 -13.49 6.97 11.16
CA THR A 43 -13.30 6.84 9.71
C THR A 43 -14.40 6.05 9.00
N ASN A 44 -15.15 5.21 9.73
CA ASN A 44 -16.19 4.34 9.18
C ASN A 44 -17.60 4.96 9.24
N ILE A 45 -17.70 6.25 9.57
CA ILE A 45 -18.99 6.96 9.52
C ILE A 45 -19.53 6.88 8.09
N LYS A 46 -20.76 6.40 7.93
CA LYS A 46 -21.39 6.30 6.61
C LYS A 46 -21.56 7.70 6.03
N ASN A 47 -21.36 7.85 4.71
CA ASN A 47 -21.44 9.16 4.03
C ASN A 47 -22.71 9.95 4.36
N PHE A 48 -23.86 9.27 4.50
CA PHE A 48 -25.12 9.91 4.87
C PHE A 48 -25.11 10.45 6.31
N GLN A 49 -24.63 9.67 7.28
CA GLN A 49 -24.50 10.11 8.67
C GLN A 49 -23.54 11.29 8.80
N ARG A 50 -22.45 11.27 8.02
CA ARG A 50 -21.51 12.39 7.96
C ARG A 50 -22.17 13.66 7.44
N PHE A 51 -23.08 13.55 6.47
CA PHE A 51 -23.83 14.69 5.95
C PHE A 51 -24.76 15.27 7.02
N GLU A 52 -25.52 14.42 7.72
CA GLU A 52 -26.39 14.85 8.83
C GLU A 52 -25.61 15.52 9.96
N GLU A 53 -24.44 14.97 10.32
CA GLU A 53 -23.57 15.59 11.34
C GLU A 53 -23.09 16.98 10.92
N ILE A 54 -22.67 17.14 9.66
CA ILE A 54 -22.21 18.43 9.11
C ILE A 54 -23.37 19.44 9.07
N GLU A 55 -24.55 19.03 8.63
CA GLU A 55 -25.74 19.88 8.58
C GLU A 55 -26.14 20.40 9.98
N ASN A 56 -25.86 19.63 11.03
CA ASN A 56 -26.12 20.02 12.41
C ASN A 56 -25.03 20.90 13.05
N VAL A 57 -23.86 21.09 12.44
CA VAL A 57 -22.76 21.90 13.01
C VAL A 57 -23.21 23.34 13.33
N PRO A 58 -23.88 24.08 12.45
CA PRO A 58 -24.29 25.46 12.73
C PRO A 58 -25.20 25.58 13.97
N SER A 59 -26.07 24.60 14.19
CA SER A 59 -27.01 24.57 15.32
C SER A 59 -26.30 24.25 16.64
N VAL A 60 -25.40 23.26 16.63
CA VAL A 60 -24.61 22.84 17.81
C VAL A 60 -23.70 23.96 18.29
N PHE A 61 -22.98 24.60 17.38
CA PHE A 61 -22.05 25.68 17.73
C PHE A 61 -22.74 27.04 17.92
N LYS A 62 -24.06 27.12 17.72
CA LYS A 62 -24.85 28.36 17.81
C LYS A 62 -24.21 29.50 17.02
N LEU A 63 -23.59 29.20 15.88
CA LEU A 63 -22.77 30.18 15.13
C LEU A 63 -23.58 31.40 14.70
N LEU A 64 -24.87 31.22 14.43
CA LEU A 64 -25.81 32.31 14.11
C LEU A 64 -26.12 33.25 15.28
N LYS A 65 -25.88 32.78 16.52
CA LYS A 65 -26.05 33.55 17.75
C LYS A 65 -24.71 34.04 18.32
N ASP A 66 -23.61 33.74 17.64
CA ASP A 66 -22.28 34.13 18.10
C ASP A 66 -22.10 35.66 18.03
N PRO A 67 -21.71 36.30 19.15
CA PRO A 67 -21.57 37.76 19.21
C PRO A 67 -20.42 38.30 18.35
N PHE A 68 -19.38 37.51 18.09
CA PHE A 68 -18.29 37.90 17.20
C PHE A 68 -18.71 37.86 15.74
N CYS A 69 -19.47 36.83 15.33
CA CYS A 69 -20.07 36.78 13.99
C CYS A 69 -20.96 38.00 13.72
N ARG A 70 -21.80 38.40 14.70
CA ARG A 70 -22.61 39.62 14.60
C ARG A 70 -21.77 40.88 14.51
N LYS A 71 -20.73 41.01 15.34
CA LYS A 71 -19.81 42.16 15.34
C LYS A 71 -19.09 42.33 14.00
N LEU A 72 -18.76 41.22 13.34
CA LEU A 72 -18.13 41.18 12.03
C LEU A 72 -19.12 41.18 10.86
N GLN A 73 -20.43 41.30 11.13
CA GLN A 73 -21.50 41.26 10.13
C GLN A 73 -21.46 39.99 9.25
N LEU A 74 -21.04 38.87 9.82
CA LEU A 74 -21.04 37.58 9.14
C LEU A 74 -22.42 36.93 9.24
N SER A 75 -22.97 36.55 8.10
CA SER A 75 -24.16 35.72 7.98
C SER A 75 -23.78 34.33 7.46
N MET A 76 -24.41 33.29 8.00
CA MET A 76 -24.22 31.91 7.56
C MET A 76 -25.57 31.34 7.13
N GLU A 77 -25.61 30.60 6.03
CA GLU A 77 -26.79 29.83 5.63
C GLU A 77 -26.85 28.53 6.45
N GLU A 78 -28.05 28.15 6.89
CA GLU A 78 -28.26 26.93 7.68
C GLU A 78 -28.16 25.66 6.81
N SER A 79 -28.49 25.77 5.53
CA SER A 79 -28.48 24.65 4.59
C SER A 79 -27.16 24.57 3.81
N PRO A 80 -26.69 23.36 3.48
CA PRO A 80 -25.54 23.19 2.60
C PRO A 80 -25.79 23.74 1.20
N ILE A 81 -24.72 24.24 0.57
CA ILE A 81 -24.76 24.72 -0.81
C ILE A 81 -25.04 23.55 -1.74
N HIS A 82 -26.10 23.68 -2.55
CA HIS A 82 -26.45 22.70 -3.56
C HIS A 82 -25.65 22.96 -4.84
N VAL A 83 -24.88 21.96 -5.27
CA VAL A 83 -24.04 22.05 -6.46
C VAL A 83 -24.56 21.09 -7.53
N LYS A 84 -24.68 21.57 -8.76
CA LYS A 84 -24.97 20.72 -9.92
C LYS A 84 -23.72 19.90 -10.24
N ALA A 85 -23.76 18.62 -9.92
CA ALA A 85 -22.72 17.67 -10.28
C ALA A 85 -23.07 16.96 -11.59
N LYS A 86 -22.04 16.60 -12.37
CA LYS A 86 -22.16 15.69 -13.51
C LYS A 86 -21.45 14.39 -13.17
N ILE A 87 -22.18 13.28 -13.20
CA ILE A 87 -21.59 11.95 -13.07
C ILE A 87 -21.11 11.53 -14.45
N PHE A 88 -19.82 11.30 -14.59
CA PHE A 88 -19.26 10.79 -15.84
C PHE A 88 -19.59 9.30 -15.98
N SER A 89 -20.00 8.90 -17.18
CA SER A 89 -20.10 7.48 -17.51
C SER A 89 -18.71 6.86 -17.39
N PRO A 90 -18.57 5.72 -16.69
CA PRO A 90 -17.26 5.15 -16.49
C PRO A 90 -16.68 4.64 -17.83
N PRO A 91 -15.37 4.76 -18.05
CA PRO A 91 -14.75 4.30 -19.28
C PRO A 91 -14.75 2.77 -19.36
N LYS A 92 -14.75 2.26 -20.60
CA LYS A 92 -14.48 0.84 -20.87
C LYS A 92 -12.99 0.66 -21.06
N LEU A 93 -12.39 -0.32 -20.39
CA LEU A 93 -10.99 -0.67 -20.59
C LEU A 93 -10.85 -1.54 -21.82
N GLU A 94 -9.89 -1.21 -22.69
CA GLU A 94 -9.57 -1.98 -23.88
C GLU A 94 -8.44 -2.98 -23.58
N TYR A 95 -8.72 -4.25 -23.82
CA TYR A 95 -7.79 -5.37 -23.76
C TYR A 95 -7.66 -5.95 -25.16
N LYS A 96 -6.59 -6.72 -25.45
CA LYS A 96 -6.30 -7.20 -26.81
C LYS A 96 -7.47 -7.91 -27.48
N ASN A 97 -8.26 -8.65 -26.70
CA ASN A 97 -9.35 -9.48 -27.21
C ASN A 97 -10.76 -9.02 -26.75
N LYS A 98 -10.89 -7.99 -25.90
CA LYS A 98 -12.20 -7.55 -25.39
C LYS A 98 -12.18 -6.15 -24.77
N LYS A 99 -13.36 -5.54 -24.63
CA LYS A 99 -13.56 -4.34 -23.80
C LYS A 99 -14.26 -4.72 -22.50
N VAL A 100 -13.77 -4.23 -21.38
CA VAL A 100 -14.31 -4.52 -20.04
C VAL A 100 -14.95 -3.26 -19.47
N SER A 101 -16.25 -3.34 -19.18
CA SER A 101 -16.97 -2.31 -18.41
C SER A 101 -16.75 -2.56 -16.91
N PRO A 102 -16.75 -1.51 -16.07
CA PRO A 102 -16.68 -1.70 -14.63
C PRO A 102 -17.98 -2.28 -14.08
N ASP A 103 -17.89 -2.88 -12.90
CA ASP A 103 -19.04 -3.35 -12.16
C ASP A 103 -19.85 -2.19 -11.53
N SER A 104 -20.93 -2.54 -10.81
CA SER A 104 -21.79 -1.56 -10.14
C SER A 104 -21.09 -0.72 -9.06
N LEU A 105 -19.89 -1.13 -8.63
CA LEU A 105 -19.05 -0.40 -7.68
C LEU A 105 -17.95 0.40 -8.37
N GLY A 106 -17.97 0.48 -9.71
CA GLY A 106 -16.94 1.18 -10.48
C GLY A 106 -15.61 0.43 -10.58
N LYS A 107 -15.57 -0.88 -10.29
CA LYS A 107 -14.34 -1.67 -10.33
C LYS A 107 -14.25 -2.46 -11.64
N TRP A 108 -13.11 -2.39 -12.32
CA TRP A 108 -12.81 -3.29 -13.42
C TRP A 108 -12.24 -4.59 -12.86
N LYS A 109 -12.96 -5.69 -13.07
CA LYS A 109 -12.47 -7.02 -12.72
C LYS A 109 -11.89 -7.67 -13.97
N ILE A 110 -10.59 -7.93 -13.93
CA ILE A 110 -9.95 -8.80 -14.91
C ILE A 110 -10.44 -10.21 -14.61
N SER A 111 -11.43 -10.70 -15.36
CA SER A 111 -11.89 -12.08 -15.14
C SER A 111 -10.79 -13.06 -15.54
N SER A 112 -10.73 -14.18 -14.83
CA SER A 112 -9.84 -15.33 -15.08
C SER A 112 -10.01 -15.97 -16.47
N ILE A 113 -11.02 -15.54 -17.24
CA ILE A 113 -11.29 -16.02 -18.59
C ILE A 113 -10.69 -15.05 -19.61
N VAL A 114 -9.47 -15.41 -20.06
CA VAL A 114 -8.76 -14.99 -21.29
C VAL A 114 -8.76 -13.48 -21.54
N THR A 115 -8.57 -12.68 -20.49
CA THR A 115 -8.37 -11.24 -20.61
C THR A 115 -6.90 -10.97 -20.85
N LYS A 116 -6.44 -10.98 -22.10
CA LYS A 116 -5.04 -10.62 -22.42
C LYS A 116 -4.83 -9.13 -22.30
N TYR A 117 -3.71 -8.69 -21.73
CA TYR A 117 -3.33 -7.28 -21.70
C TYR A 117 -3.39 -6.67 -23.10
N PHE A 118 -3.63 -5.35 -23.16
CA PHE A 118 -3.73 -4.62 -24.44
C PHE A 118 -2.52 -4.88 -25.33
N ASP A 119 -1.33 -4.82 -24.73
CA ASP A 119 -0.07 -5.19 -25.35
C ASP A 119 0.57 -6.38 -24.60
N PRO A 120 0.35 -7.62 -25.07
CA PRO A 120 1.00 -8.82 -24.55
C PRO A 120 2.51 -8.71 -24.71
N SER A 121 3.25 -9.18 -23.70
CA SER A 121 4.71 -9.16 -23.71
C SER A 121 5.26 -10.57 -23.49
N SER A 122 6.44 -10.82 -24.04
CA SER A 122 7.22 -12.01 -23.76
C SER A 122 8.49 -11.61 -23.02
N CYS A 123 8.89 -12.41 -22.04
CA CYS A 123 10.17 -12.29 -21.36
C CYS A 123 10.97 -13.55 -21.62
N GLU A 124 12.08 -13.38 -22.35
CA GLU A 124 12.91 -14.52 -22.75
C GLU A 124 13.88 -14.92 -21.65
N LYS A 125 14.41 -13.92 -20.94
CA LYS A 125 15.42 -14.09 -19.92
C LYS A 125 14.92 -13.57 -18.60
N TRP A 126 14.41 -14.46 -17.77
CA TRP A 126 13.98 -14.13 -16.41
C TRP A 126 14.57 -15.09 -15.41
N LYS A 127 14.52 -14.72 -14.12
CA LYS A 127 15.01 -15.56 -13.02
C LYS A 127 14.07 -15.49 -11.84
N ALA A 128 13.85 -16.63 -11.18
CA ALA A 128 13.14 -16.70 -9.91
C ALA A 128 14.15 -16.96 -8.77
N VAL A 129 14.07 -16.18 -7.71
CA VAL A 129 15.02 -16.25 -6.59
C VAL A 129 14.25 -16.37 -5.29
N LEU A 130 14.43 -17.48 -4.58
CA LEU A 130 13.93 -17.66 -3.24
C LEU A 130 15.02 -17.32 -2.23
N LEU A 131 14.77 -16.34 -1.37
CA LEU A 131 15.62 -16.11 -0.21
C LEU A 131 15.37 -17.22 0.81
N ASP A 132 16.46 -17.78 1.36
CA ASP A 132 16.38 -18.88 2.31
C ASP A 132 15.66 -18.44 3.58
N SER A 133 14.43 -18.92 3.74
CA SER A 133 13.59 -18.70 4.92
C SER A 133 13.07 -20.04 5.45
N PRO A 134 12.94 -20.18 6.78
CA PRO A 134 12.33 -21.36 7.39
C PRO A 134 10.83 -21.50 7.05
N LYS A 135 10.15 -20.41 6.65
CA LYS A 135 8.70 -20.42 6.40
C LYS A 135 8.33 -20.87 4.99
N ILE A 136 9.19 -20.60 4.00
CA ILE A 136 8.90 -20.88 2.58
C ILE A 136 9.86 -21.94 2.06
N GLY A 137 9.36 -23.16 1.93
CA GLY A 137 10.09 -24.25 1.30
C GLY A 137 10.22 -24.07 -0.22
N PHE A 138 11.33 -24.53 -0.80
CA PHE A 138 11.58 -24.44 -2.25
C PHE A 138 10.49 -25.15 -3.08
N ASN A 139 9.96 -26.28 -2.61
CA ASN A 139 8.86 -26.98 -3.28
C ASN A 139 7.53 -26.18 -3.27
N THR A 140 7.28 -25.38 -2.24
CA THR A 140 6.11 -24.48 -2.21
C THR A 140 6.31 -23.33 -3.20
N PHE A 141 7.54 -22.81 -3.27
CA PHE A 141 7.90 -21.77 -4.23
C PHE A 141 7.76 -22.24 -5.68
N THR A 142 8.22 -23.45 -6.03
CA THR A 142 8.05 -23.99 -7.39
C THR A 142 6.59 -24.21 -7.77
N LYS A 143 5.74 -24.66 -6.83
CA LYS A 143 4.28 -24.72 -7.05
C LYS A 143 3.67 -23.34 -7.30
N PHE A 144 4.14 -22.32 -6.58
CA PHE A 144 3.75 -20.94 -6.83
C PHE A 144 4.18 -20.48 -8.24
N LEU A 145 5.41 -20.79 -8.67
CA LEU A 145 5.90 -20.43 -10.01
C LEU A 145 5.05 -21.07 -11.12
N ASP A 146 4.60 -22.31 -10.94
CA ASP A 146 3.66 -22.95 -11.87
C ASP A 146 2.32 -22.20 -11.96
N TYR A 147 1.74 -21.82 -10.81
CA TYR A 147 0.51 -21.03 -10.79
C TYR A 147 0.71 -19.63 -11.40
N TYR A 148 1.82 -18.99 -11.10
CA TYR A 148 2.20 -17.69 -11.62
C TYR A 148 2.36 -17.72 -13.13
N HIS A 149 3.10 -18.71 -13.67
CA HIS A 149 3.33 -18.89 -15.10
C HIS A 149 2.02 -19.14 -15.87
N LYS A 150 1.16 -20.00 -15.34
CA LYS A 150 -0.17 -20.25 -15.92
C LYS A 150 -1.02 -18.98 -15.96
N THR A 151 -1.07 -18.26 -14.85
CA THR A 151 -1.81 -16.99 -14.75
C THR A 151 -1.23 -15.93 -15.71
N ALA A 152 0.08 -15.77 -15.76
CA ALA A 152 0.77 -14.86 -16.66
C ALA A 152 0.41 -15.17 -18.13
N THR A 153 0.50 -16.44 -18.53
CA THR A 153 0.19 -16.89 -19.89
C THR A 153 -1.27 -16.63 -20.26
N LEU A 154 -2.22 -16.86 -19.33
CA LEU A 154 -3.64 -16.56 -19.53
C LEU A 154 -3.90 -15.06 -19.82
N HIS A 155 -3.06 -14.18 -19.26
CA HIS A 155 -3.11 -12.74 -19.47
C HIS A 155 -2.21 -12.24 -20.61
N GLY A 156 -1.61 -13.14 -21.38
CA GLY A 156 -0.74 -12.79 -22.52
C GLY A 156 0.67 -12.36 -22.10
N LEU A 157 1.13 -12.76 -20.92
CA LEU A 157 2.52 -12.62 -20.52
C LEU A 157 3.22 -13.97 -20.71
N GLU A 158 4.12 -14.05 -21.68
CA GLU A 158 4.84 -15.29 -22.00
C GLU A 158 6.21 -15.29 -21.34
N LEU A 159 6.37 -16.11 -20.29
CA LEU A 159 7.65 -16.29 -19.61
C LEU A 159 8.32 -17.56 -20.15
N LYS A 160 9.46 -17.44 -20.83
CA LYS A 160 10.17 -18.61 -21.39
C LYS A 160 10.78 -19.45 -20.27
N LEU A 161 10.55 -20.76 -20.31
CA LEU A 161 11.18 -21.71 -19.39
C LEU A 161 12.52 -22.17 -19.95
N GLU A 162 13.45 -22.56 -19.08
CA GLU A 162 14.73 -23.12 -19.51
C GLU A 162 14.53 -24.58 -19.95
N SER A 163 15.15 -24.95 -21.06
CA SER A 163 15.13 -26.33 -21.56
C SER A 163 16.32 -27.11 -21.00
N PHE A 164 16.05 -28.22 -20.30
CA PHE A 164 17.06 -29.16 -19.84
C PHE A 164 16.71 -30.56 -20.37
N GLY A 165 17.32 -30.94 -21.49
CA GLY A 165 16.94 -32.14 -22.24
C GLY A 165 15.51 -32.02 -22.78
N GLU A 166 14.67 -33.00 -22.48
CA GLU A 166 13.24 -33.02 -22.87
C GLU A 166 12.32 -32.29 -21.86
N GLN A 167 12.87 -31.74 -20.78
CA GLN A 167 12.09 -31.10 -19.72
C GLN A 167 12.25 -29.58 -19.73
N PHE A 168 11.15 -28.88 -19.42
CA PHE A 168 11.17 -27.44 -19.16
C PHE A 168 11.19 -27.19 -17.66
N ILE A 169 12.15 -26.40 -17.21
CA ILE A 169 12.32 -26.05 -15.79
C ILE A 169 12.25 -24.55 -15.59
N PHE A 170 11.76 -24.15 -14.41
CA PHE A 170 11.82 -22.76 -14.00
C PHE A 170 13.29 -22.36 -13.75
N PRO A 171 13.73 -21.17 -14.19
CA PRO A 171 15.04 -20.60 -13.86
C PRO A 171 15.08 -20.17 -12.39
N ALA A 172 14.85 -21.10 -11.48
CA ALA A 172 14.62 -20.87 -10.06
C ALA A 172 15.85 -21.27 -9.23
N THR A 173 16.30 -20.36 -8.38
CA THR A 173 17.44 -20.58 -7.48
C THR A 173 17.09 -20.20 -6.06
N LYS A 174 17.62 -20.95 -5.08
CA LYS A 174 17.55 -20.60 -3.66
C LYS A 174 18.88 -19.99 -3.24
N ILE A 175 18.85 -18.84 -2.58
CA ILE A 175 20.06 -18.16 -2.08
C ILE A 175 19.90 -17.80 -0.60
N PRO A 176 21.00 -17.68 0.16
CA PRO A 176 20.93 -17.16 1.53
C PRO A 176 20.35 -15.74 1.57
N ALA A 177 19.56 -15.43 2.61
CA ALA A 177 19.05 -14.08 2.87
C ALA A 177 20.18 -13.17 3.39
N ASN A 178 21.07 -12.77 2.48
CA ASN A 178 22.23 -11.92 2.76
C ASN A 178 22.42 -10.91 1.61
N VAL A 179 22.65 -9.64 1.94
CA VAL A 179 22.88 -8.54 0.99
C VAL A 179 23.98 -8.86 -0.02
N ASP A 180 25.11 -9.43 0.40
CA ASP A 180 26.24 -9.77 -0.47
C ASP A 180 25.83 -10.83 -1.52
N LYS A 181 25.04 -11.82 -1.10
CA LYS A 181 24.55 -12.88 -1.98
C LYS A 181 23.48 -12.39 -2.94
N ILE A 182 22.64 -11.47 -2.50
CA ILE A 182 21.68 -10.78 -3.37
C ILE A 182 22.45 -9.98 -4.42
N TYR A 183 23.48 -9.21 -4.01
CA TYR A 183 24.31 -8.43 -4.92
C TYR A 183 25.03 -9.30 -5.96
N GLU A 184 25.68 -10.39 -5.53
CA GLU A 184 26.33 -11.36 -6.42
C GLU A 184 25.35 -11.92 -7.47
N MET A 185 24.13 -12.27 -7.02
CA MET A 185 23.06 -12.75 -7.90
C MET A 185 22.66 -11.67 -8.92
N PHE A 186 22.51 -10.42 -8.51
CA PHE A 186 22.19 -9.31 -9.43
C PHE A 186 23.30 -9.05 -10.45
N GLN A 187 24.57 -9.11 -10.04
CA GLN A 187 25.68 -8.97 -10.99
C GLN A 187 25.69 -10.10 -12.02
N ASN A 188 25.43 -11.34 -11.58
CA ASN A 188 25.28 -12.48 -12.47
C ASN A 188 24.07 -12.31 -13.42
N ALA A 189 22.93 -11.86 -12.91
CA ALA A 189 21.74 -11.61 -13.72
C ALA A 189 21.98 -10.51 -14.77
N LYS A 190 22.67 -9.43 -14.39
CA LYS A 190 23.08 -8.36 -15.30
C LYS A 190 24.02 -8.86 -16.38
N ALA A 191 25.04 -9.66 -16.01
CA ALA A 191 25.97 -10.26 -16.97
C ALA A 191 25.28 -11.16 -18.00
N ASN A 192 24.20 -11.85 -17.60
CA ASN A 192 23.41 -12.72 -18.46
C ASN A 192 22.28 -12.00 -19.24
N SER A 193 22.15 -10.67 -19.06
CA SER A 193 21.07 -9.86 -19.63
C SER A 193 19.68 -10.37 -19.24
N VAL A 194 19.50 -10.70 -17.95
CA VAL A 194 18.18 -11.02 -17.39
C VAL A 194 17.33 -9.76 -17.36
N GLU A 195 16.12 -9.85 -17.90
CA GLU A 195 15.15 -8.76 -18.07
C GLU A 195 14.25 -8.60 -16.84
N PHE A 196 13.98 -9.71 -16.15
CA PHE A 196 13.05 -9.77 -15.03
C PHE A 196 13.54 -10.73 -13.94
N ILE A 197 13.48 -10.28 -12.68
CA ILE A 197 13.79 -11.12 -11.51
C ILE A 197 12.59 -11.13 -10.58
N LEU A 198 12.08 -12.32 -10.27
CA LEU A 198 11.01 -12.54 -9.30
C LEU A 198 11.61 -13.02 -7.97
N PHE A 199 11.43 -12.22 -6.92
CA PHE A 199 11.88 -12.58 -5.58
C PHE A 199 10.75 -13.22 -4.76
N GLY A 200 11.06 -14.33 -4.08
CA GLY A 200 10.29 -14.86 -2.97
C GLY A 200 11.03 -14.59 -1.67
N CYS A 201 10.38 -13.90 -0.73
CA CYS A 201 10.92 -13.61 0.60
C CYS A 201 9.84 -13.79 1.68
N ASP A 202 10.27 -13.96 2.92
CA ASP A 202 9.41 -13.83 4.10
C ASP A 202 9.23 -12.34 4.45
N GLU A 203 8.18 -12.01 5.20
CA GLU A 203 7.95 -10.66 5.76
C GLU A 203 9.15 -10.18 6.59
N THR A 204 9.86 -11.10 7.26
CA THR A 204 11.06 -10.75 8.05
C THR A 204 12.28 -10.42 7.20
N ASP A 205 12.29 -10.84 5.93
CA ASP A 205 13.41 -10.63 5.01
C ASP A 205 13.21 -9.34 4.18
N GLU A 206 12.06 -8.68 4.30
CA GLU A 206 11.75 -7.41 3.63
C GLU A 206 12.78 -6.32 3.99
N ASP A 207 13.22 -6.27 5.25
CA ASP A 207 14.27 -5.37 5.71
C ASP A 207 15.61 -5.58 4.97
N ILE A 208 15.93 -6.82 4.60
CA ILE A 208 17.17 -7.16 3.89
C ILE A 208 17.05 -6.69 2.43
N TYR A 209 15.89 -6.90 1.81
CA TYR A 209 15.61 -6.40 0.47
C TYR A 209 15.65 -4.88 0.42
N CYS A 210 15.00 -4.18 1.37
CA CYS A 210 15.02 -2.72 1.46
C CYS A 210 16.45 -2.19 1.62
N LYS A 211 17.25 -2.78 2.51
CA LYS A 211 18.68 -2.41 2.68
C LYS A 211 19.48 -2.60 1.39
N PHE A 212 19.23 -3.68 0.64
CA PHE A 212 19.86 -3.89 -0.66
C PHE A 212 19.45 -2.80 -1.66
N VAL A 213 18.15 -2.50 -1.78
CA VAL A 213 17.64 -1.48 -2.70
C VAL A 213 18.21 -0.09 -2.38
N ASP A 214 18.27 0.27 -1.10
CA ASP A 214 18.87 1.53 -0.64
C ASP A 214 20.36 1.61 -0.99
N SER A 215 21.10 0.51 -0.82
CA SER A 215 22.52 0.42 -1.17
C SER A 215 22.75 0.52 -2.68
N PHE A 216 21.82 -0.02 -3.47
CA PHE A 216 21.88 -0.01 -4.93
C PHE A 216 21.54 1.36 -5.51
N ASN A 217 20.60 2.09 -4.91
CA ASN A 217 20.21 3.44 -5.36
C ASN A 217 21.13 4.54 -4.82
N GLY A 218 21.81 4.33 -3.69
CA GLY A 218 22.76 5.29 -3.11
C GLY A 218 24.15 5.32 -3.78
N THR A 219 24.37 4.49 -4.82
CA THR A 219 25.63 4.41 -5.58
C THR A 219 25.53 5.02 -7.00
N GLY A 220 24.50 5.84 -7.24
CA GLY A 220 24.32 6.62 -8.48
C GLY A 220 24.97 7.99 -8.44
#